data_AF-A0A9P5N6V2-F1
#
_entry.id   AF-A0A9P5N6V2-F1
#
_cell.length_a   1.000
_cell.length_b   1.000
_cell.length_c   1.000
_cell.angle_alpha   90.00
_cell.angle_beta   90.00
_cell.angle_gamma   90.00
#
_symmetry.space_group_name_H-M   'P 1'
#
loop_
_entity.id
_entity.type
_entity.pdbx_description
1 polymer ?
#
loop_
_entity_poly.entity_id
_entity_poly.type
_entity_poly.pdbx_seq_one_letter_code
_entity_poly.pdbx_strand_id
1 'polypeptide(L)'
;MEVDDYKPVKMVVVDGIVMGPTHCAYDNCTEELQNARGGAFCIQHKTAYGNVCRMWTCGNQRVAGTLACATHQGRIDENLPWQQRGPQPAARAHDNNEDDDDPPPRAHFFGSSKFYCVETVCAPCGVVIAWTKFDKSESPTCILNFLQSIFPTAESRPGYVCIDKACRVLKWCNPAPLNGSAPNLVQIAYDKNGRLCLQRAYNTEASEQLNAWLGGFESILKQMKIGNFDWFLHTMMFYHTQQVIAKQKKKEKVVNMQQEEEEEEEDDDDDDEGPARHWNLNDNADEIVD
;
A
#
# COMPACT_ATOMS: atom_id res chain seq x y z
N MET A 1 26.12 -28.27 -4.81
CA MET A 1 25.92 -26.81 -4.64
C MET A 1 25.26 -26.67 -3.28
N GLU A 2 25.84 -25.92 -2.34
CA GLU A 2 25.21 -25.78 -1.02
C GLU A 2 23.86 -25.06 -1.19
N VAL A 3 22.81 -25.62 -0.58
CA VAL A 3 21.50 -24.95 -0.52
C VAL A 3 21.69 -23.78 0.45
N ASP A 4 21.71 -22.56 -0.09
CA ASP A 4 21.97 -21.34 0.70
C ASP A 4 21.06 -21.28 1.95
N ASP A 5 21.68 -21.17 3.14
CA ASP A 5 21.01 -21.01 4.44
C ASP A 5 20.40 -19.60 4.61
N TYR A 6 19.48 -19.24 3.71
CA TYR A 6 18.76 -17.98 3.76
C TYR A 6 17.74 -17.99 4.91
N LYS A 7 18.09 -17.32 6.00
CA LYS A 7 17.18 -17.11 7.14
C LYS A 7 15.87 -16.42 6.68
N PRO A 8 14.70 -16.91 7.11
CA PRO A 8 13.42 -16.34 6.72
C PRO A 8 13.28 -14.89 7.21
N VAL A 9 12.84 -14.01 6.31
CA VAL A 9 12.76 -12.56 6.54
C VAL A 9 11.33 -12.13 6.84
N LYS A 10 11.13 -11.39 7.94
CA LYS A 10 9.89 -10.62 8.15
C LYS A 10 9.97 -9.32 7.37
N MET A 11 9.17 -9.18 6.32
CA MET A 11 9.12 -8.02 5.44
C MET A 11 7.70 -7.47 5.34
N VAL A 12 7.56 -6.15 5.28
CA VAL A 12 6.29 -5.47 4.96
C VAL A 12 6.50 -4.43 3.88
N VAL A 13 5.43 -4.17 3.14
CA VAL A 13 5.29 -3.09 2.15
C VAL A 13 4.29 -2.09 2.70
N VAL A 14 4.57 -0.80 2.56
CA VAL A 14 3.72 0.31 3.03
C VAL A 14 3.52 1.28 1.87
N ASP A 15 2.27 1.65 1.61
CA ASP A 15 1.89 2.63 0.57
C ASP A 15 0.52 3.24 0.86
N GLY A 16 0.31 4.48 0.37
CA GLY A 16 -0.82 5.36 0.67
C GLY A 16 -1.65 5.76 -0.54
N ILE A 17 -2.97 5.59 -0.45
CA ILE A 17 -3.93 5.95 -1.50
C ILE A 17 -4.84 7.14 -1.13
N VAL A 18 -4.91 8.12 -2.02
CA VAL A 18 -5.65 9.40 -1.86
C VAL A 18 -7.16 9.22 -2.12
N MET A 19 -7.84 8.49 -1.22
CA MET A 19 -9.28 8.14 -1.38
C MET A 19 -10.15 8.39 -0.12
N GLY A 20 -9.71 9.26 0.79
CA GLY A 20 -10.36 9.46 2.09
C GLY A 20 -11.75 10.14 2.07
N PRO A 21 -12.58 9.93 3.11
CA PRO A 21 -13.85 10.61 3.29
C PRO A 21 -13.65 12.06 3.76
N THR A 22 -14.75 12.82 3.89
CA THR A 22 -14.72 14.17 4.47
C THR A 22 -14.88 14.14 5.99
N HIS A 23 -14.14 15.01 6.69
CA HIS A 23 -14.21 15.19 8.14
C HIS A 23 -14.34 16.67 8.51
N CYS A 24 -14.45 16.95 9.81
CA CYS A 24 -14.57 18.31 10.35
C CYS A 24 -13.49 19.26 9.80
N ALA A 25 -13.91 20.46 9.41
CA ALA A 25 -13.04 21.53 8.89
C ALA A 25 -12.18 22.17 9.97
N TYR A 26 -12.54 22.02 11.24
CA TYR A 26 -11.82 22.61 12.37
C TYR A 26 -10.47 21.93 12.56
N ASP A 27 -9.45 22.70 12.90
CA ASP A 27 -8.07 22.24 13.00
C ASP A 27 -7.92 21.08 13.98
N ASN A 28 -7.14 20.06 13.58
CA ASN A 28 -6.90 18.83 14.32
C ASN A 28 -8.17 18.03 14.70
N CYS A 29 -9.27 18.20 13.96
CA CYS A 29 -10.53 17.49 14.21
C CYS A 29 -10.86 16.49 13.09
N THR A 30 -10.66 15.21 13.35
CA THR A 30 -10.99 14.09 12.45
C THR A 30 -12.42 13.57 12.62
N GLU A 31 -13.24 14.23 13.44
CA GLU A 31 -14.62 13.85 13.74
C GLU A 31 -15.56 13.95 12.54
N GLU A 32 -16.61 13.12 12.57
CA GLU A 32 -17.60 13.04 11.51
C GLU A 32 -18.46 14.31 11.39
N LEU A 33 -18.70 14.73 10.16
CA LEU A 33 -19.57 15.86 9.84
C LEU A 33 -21.02 15.61 10.30
N GLN A 34 -21.63 16.59 10.97
CA GLN A 34 -23.05 16.48 11.34
C GLN A 34 -23.95 16.41 10.10
N ASN A 35 -23.54 17.06 9.00
CA ASN A 35 -24.16 16.93 7.68
C ASN A 35 -23.08 16.60 6.65
N ALA A 36 -23.07 15.37 6.12
CA ALA A 36 -22.15 14.96 5.06
C ALA A 36 -22.47 15.62 3.69
N ARG A 37 -23.69 16.15 3.50
CA ARG A 37 -24.09 16.85 2.26
C ARG A 37 -23.78 18.35 2.39
N GLY A 38 -22.50 18.70 2.27
CA GLY A 38 -22.03 20.10 2.27
C GLY A 38 -21.94 20.78 3.65
N GLY A 39 -21.93 20.02 4.75
CA GLY A 39 -21.53 20.54 6.05
C GLY A 39 -20.01 20.68 6.17
N ALA A 40 -19.55 21.59 7.04
CA ALA A 40 -18.12 21.77 7.31
C ALA A 40 -17.71 21.30 8.72
N PHE A 41 -18.64 21.12 9.65
CA PHE A 41 -18.30 20.82 11.06
C PHE A 41 -18.98 19.56 11.58
N CYS A 42 -18.32 18.89 12.53
CA CYS A 42 -18.95 17.94 13.43
C CYS A 42 -19.97 18.64 14.36
N ILE A 43 -20.75 17.86 15.12
CA ILE A 43 -21.79 18.41 16.00
C ILE A 43 -21.23 19.37 17.06
N GLN A 44 -20.06 19.08 17.63
CA GLN A 44 -19.41 19.88 18.64
C GLN A 44 -18.97 21.24 18.07
N HIS A 45 -18.16 21.26 17.01
CA HIS A 45 -17.67 22.50 16.40
C HIS A 45 -18.78 23.34 15.77
N LYS A 46 -19.84 22.73 15.23
CA LYS A 46 -21.02 23.48 14.79
C LYS A 46 -21.73 24.19 15.95
N THR A 47 -21.81 23.55 17.12
CA THR A 47 -22.41 24.13 18.32
C THR A 47 -21.53 25.26 18.87
N ALA A 48 -20.21 25.06 18.92
CA ALA A 48 -19.24 26.06 19.36
C ALA A 48 -19.20 27.30 18.45
N TYR A 49 -19.22 27.12 17.12
CA TYR A 49 -19.26 28.26 16.19
C TYR A 49 -20.62 28.93 16.10
N GLY A 50 -21.73 28.19 16.20
CA GLY A 50 -23.09 28.73 16.21
C GLY A 50 -23.37 29.72 15.05
N ASN A 51 -23.39 31.02 15.38
CA ASN A 51 -23.61 32.12 14.44
C ASN A 51 -22.37 32.99 14.17
N VAL A 52 -21.17 32.54 14.53
CA VAL A 52 -19.90 33.20 14.22
C VAL A 52 -19.52 32.99 12.73
N CYS A 53 -18.84 33.97 12.16
CA CYS A 53 -18.27 33.93 10.81
C CYS A 53 -17.25 32.79 10.69
N ARG A 54 -17.32 32.02 9.59
CA ARG A 54 -16.40 30.89 9.34
C ARG A 54 -15.05 31.28 8.73
N MET A 55 -14.71 32.56 8.65
CA MET A 55 -13.32 32.97 8.43
C MET A 55 -12.48 32.65 9.67
N TRP A 56 -11.25 32.20 9.48
CA TRP A 56 -10.29 32.04 10.58
C TRP A 56 -10.17 33.33 11.39
N THR A 57 -10.02 33.19 12.71
CA THR A 57 -9.97 34.27 13.74
C THR A 57 -11.11 35.32 13.73
N CYS A 58 -12.16 35.18 12.92
CA CYS A 58 -13.22 36.19 12.82
C CYS A 58 -14.36 35.97 13.83
N GLY A 59 -14.42 36.79 14.88
CA GLY A 59 -15.48 36.75 15.90
C GLY A 59 -16.83 37.37 15.50
N ASN A 60 -16.95 37.96 14.31
CA ASN A 60 -18.16 38.65 13.87
C ASN A 60 -19.33 37.67 13.64
N GLN A 61 -20.57 38.13 13.87
CA GLN A 61 -21.76 37.34 13.53
C GLN A 61 -21.93 37.21 12.00
N ARG A 62 -22.30 36.01 11.56
CA ARG A 62 -22.60 35.72 10.15
C ARG A 62 -23.93 36.33 9.71
N VAL A 63 -24.03 36.70 8.44
CA VAL A 63 -25.32 37.10 7.84
C VAL A 63 -26.23 35.88 7.78
N ALA A 64 -27.51 36.04 8.13
CA ALA A 64 -28.49 34.96 8.13
C ALA A 64 -28.54 34.22 6.77
N GLY A 65 -28.59 32.90 6.80
CA GLY A 65 -28.50 32.05 5.60
C GLY A 65 -27.09 31.83 5.03
N THR A 66 -26.08 32.56 5.53
CA THR A 66 -24.71 32.52 4.98
C THR A 66 -23.69 31.90 5.96
N LEU A 67 -22.44 31.78 5.53
CA LEU A 67 -21.32 31.26 6.34
C LEU A 67 -20.34 32.33 6.85
N ALA A 68 -20.48 33.60 6.44
CA ALA A 68 -19.57 34.68 6.82
C ALA A 68 -20.32 35.92 7.32
N CYS A 69 -19.61 36.87 7.94
CA CYS A 69 -20.15 38.18 8.31
C CYS A 69 -20.27 39.11 7.10
N ALA A 70 -20.86 40.30 7.29
CA ALA A 70 -21.05 41.29 6.22
C ALA A 70 -19.74 41.67 5.50
N THR A 71 -18.64 41.84 6.26
CA THR A 71 -17.30 42.19 5.74
C THR A 71 -16.63 41.05 4.94
N HIS A 72 -17.17 39.84 4.99
CA HIS A 72 -16.59 38.64 4.37
C HIS A 72 -17.53 37.96 3.36
N GLN A 73 -18.66 38.58 2.99
CA GLN A 73 -19.60 38.02 2.01
C GLN A 73 -18.95 37.73 0.66
N GLY A 74 -18.09 38.63 0.17
CA GLY A 74 -17.36 38.46 -1.09
C GLY A 74 -16.34 37.31 -1.11
N ARG A 75 -16.14 36.59 0.00
CA ARG A 75 -15.31 35.37 0.08
C ARG A 75 -16.13 34.07 0.15
N ILE A 76 -17.46 34.15 0.12
CA ILE A 76 -18.34 32.98 0.13
C ILE A 76 -18.46 32.37 -1.28
N ASP A 77 -18.38 33.20 -2.32
CA ASP A 77 -18.68 32.83 -3.72
C ASP A 77 -17.57 31.99 -4.39
N GLU A 78 -16.46 31.73 -3.69
CA GLU A 78 -15.39 30.81 -4.11
C GLU A 78 -15.75 29.32 -3.91
N ASN A 79 -16.99 29.01 -3.53
CA ASN A 79 -17.42 27.64 -3.19
C ASN A 79 -18.90 27.34 -3.55
N LEU A 80 -19.34 27.71 -4.76
CA LEU A 80 -20.63 27.23 -5.26
C LEU A 80 -20.60 25.71 -5.48
N PRO A 81 -21.63 24.93 -5.07
CA PRO A 81 -21.61 23.45 -5.14
C PRO A 81 -21.42 22.84 -6.53
N TRP A 82 -21.63 23.62 -7.60
CA TRP A 82 -21.44 23.24 -8.99
C TRP A 82 -20.12 23.76 -9.61
N GLN A 83 -19.36 24.61 -8.92
CA GLN A 83 -18.02 25.00 -9.34
C GLN A 83 -17.00 23.91 -8.94
N GLN A 84 -17.03 22.81 -9.69
CA GLN A 84 -15.82 22.00 -9.78
C GLN A 84 -14.74 22.79 -10.54
N ARG A 85 -13.53 22.80 -9.98
CA ARG A 85 -12.27 23.26 -10.60
C ARG A 85 -12.04 24.78 -10.70
N GLY A 86 -11.69 25.40 -9.57
CA GLY A 86 -10.41 26.14 -9.56
C GLY A 86 -9.26 25.12 -9.77
N PRO A 87 -8.06 25.52 -10.22
CA PRO A 87 -7.00 24.55 -10.53
C PRO A 87 -6.79 23.62 -9.33
N GLN A 88 -7.10 22.33 -9.51
CA GLN A 88 -6.58 21.32 -8.62
C GLN A 88 -5.07 21.51 -8.63
N PRO A 89 -4.38 21.51 -7.47
CA PRO A 89 -3.02 20.97 -7.45
C PRO A 89 -3.12 19.63 -8.19
N ALA A 90 -2.44 19.51 -9.34
CA ALA A 90 -2.57 18.36 -10.21
C ALA A 90 -2.42 17.10 -9.34
N ALA A 91 -3.34 16.14 -9.52
CA ALA A 91 -3.58 14.99 -8.61
C ALA A 91 -2.32 14.65 -7.81
N ARG A 92 -2.29 15.11 -6.54
CA ARG A 92 -1.05 15.31 -5.79
C ARG A 92 -0.23 14.04 -5.80
N ALA A 93 0.84 14.05 -6.60
CA ALA A 93 1.70 12.89 -6.76
C ALA A 93 2.45 12.64 -5.45
N HIS A 94 2.42 11.38 -5.02
CA HIS A 94 3.17 10.81 -3.91
C HIS A 94 4.67 11.20 -3.97
N ASP A 95 5.17 11.35 -5.20
CA ASP A 95 6.57 11.66 -5.58
C ASP A 95 7.07 13.07 -5.20
N ASN A 96 6.17 14.01 -4.88
CA ASN A 96 6.56 15.39 -4.60
C ASN A 96 7.16 15.54 -3.20
N ASN A 97 8.50 15.47 -3.14
CA ASN A 97 9.33 15.58 -1.93
C ASN A 97 9.15 16.87 -1.09
N GLU A 98 8.34 17.83 -1.55
CA GLU A 98 8.05 19.09 -0.86
C GLU A 98 6.79 19.04 0.04
N ASP A 99 5.92 18.04 -0.12
CA ASP A 99 4.58 17.95 0.52
C ASP A 99 4.57 17.23 1.90
N ASP A 100 5.72 17.13 2.57
CA ASP A 100 5.91 16.34 3.80
C ASP A 100 5.63 17.09 5.11
N ASP A 101 5.56 18.43 5.05
CA ASP A 101 5.15 19.28 6.17
C ASP A 101 3.61 19.34 6.27
N ASP A 102 3.11 19.54 7.49
CA ASP A 102 1.68 19.79 7.70
C ASP A 102 1.22 21.01 6.87
N PRO A 103 0.09 20.92 6.15
CA PRO A 103 -0.38 22.03 5.32
C PRO A 103 -0.69 23.25 6.20
N PRO A 104 -0.48 24.48 5.68
CA PRO A 104 -0.68 25.69 6.45
C PRO A 104 -2.12 25.80 6.99
N PRO A 105 -2.34 26.43 8.17
CA PRO A 105 -3.65 26.57 8.78
C PRO A 105 -4.71 27.13 7.82
N ARG A 106 -5.93 26.63 7.92
CA ARG A 106 -7.01 27.01 7.00
C ARG A 106 -7.40 28.48 7.21
N ALA A 107 -7.45 29.24 6.12
CA ALA A 107 -7.97 30.62 6.15
C ALA A 107 -9.48 30.69 6.48
N HIS A 108 -10.24 29.60 6.27
CA HIS A 108 -11.68 29.55 6.51
C HIS A 108 -12.22 28.11 6.66
N PHE A 109 -13.45 28.00 7.17
CA PHE A 109 -14.20 26.76 7.36
C PHE A 109 -15.48 26.68 6.50
N PHE A 110 -15.45 27.21 5.28
CA PHE A 110 -16.61 27.18 4.39
C PHE A 110 -16.97 25.76 3.93
N GLY A 111 -15.97 24.97 3.54
CA GLY A 111 -16.08 23.54 3.24
C GLY A 111 -15.43 22.65 4.30
N SER A 112 -15.71 21.34 4.25
CA SER A 112 -15.14 20.30 5.12
C SER A 112 -13.63 20.09 4.91
N SER A 113 -13.02 19.32 5.80
CA SER A 113 -11.72 18.68 5.53
C SER A 113 -11.90 17.34 4.80
N LYS A 114 -10.79 16.76 4.35
CA LYS A 114 -10.68 15.44 3.72
C LYS A 114 -9.40 14.81 4.25
N PHE A 115 -9.43 13.51 4.51
CA PHE A 115 -8.20 12.79 4.81
C PHE A 115 -7.26 12.82 3.59
N TYR A 116 -5.97 12.99 3.83
CA TYR A 116 -4.91 13.03 2.83
C TYR A 116 -4.79 11.69 2.10
N CYS A 117 -4.58 10.60 2.85
CA CYS A 117 -4.54 9.25 2.32
C CYS A 117 -5.17 8.23 3.28
N VAL A 118 -5.44 7.04 2.75
CA VAL A 118 -5.47 5.79 3.50
C VAL A 118 -4.10 5.15 3.35
N GLU A 119 -3.39 4.97 4.46
CA GLU A 119 -2.11 4.27 4.50
C GLU A 119 -2.34 2.78 4.72
N THR A 120 -1.67 1.91 3.97
CA THR A 120 -1.83 0.45 4.06
C THR A 120 -0.51 -0.25 4.33
N VAL A 121 -0.56 -1.35 5.08
CA VAL A 121 0.59 -2.24 5.32
C VAL A 121 0.25 -3.64 4.83
N CYS A 122 1.05 -4.17 3.91
CA CYS A 122 0.89 -5.50 3.33
C CYS A 122 2.13 -6.36 3.58
N ALA A 123 1.93 -7.67 3.66
CA ALA A 123 3.02 -8.62 3.39
C ALA A 123 3.29 -8.67 1.86
N PRO A 124 4.52 -8.97 1.41
CA PRO A 124 4.84 -9.11 -0.02
C PRO A 124 3.92 -10.06 -0.80
N CYS A 125 3.35 -11.05 -0.11
CA CYS A 125 2.41 -12.02 -0.69
C CYS A 125 0.99 -11.45 -0.98
N GLY A 126 0.74 -10.16 -0.68
CA GLY A 126 -0.53 -9.46 -0.92
C GLY A 126 -1.54 -9.54 0.24
N VAL A 127 -1.16 -10.12 1.38
CA VAL A 127 -1.98 -10.15 2.60
C VAL A 127 -1.94 -8.78 3.27
N VAL A 128 -3.10 -8.18 3.50
CA VAL A 128 -3.23 -6.90 4.23
C VAL A 128 -3.04 -7.17 5.72
N ILE A 129 -2.11 -6.44 6.34
CA ILE A 129 -1.78 -6.53 7.77
C ILE A 129 -2.53 -5.45 8.55
N ALA A 130 -2.49 -4.20 8.08
CA ALA A 130 -3.09 -3.06 8.75
C ALA A 130 -3.40 -1.93 7.76
N TRP A 131 -4.23 -0.98 8.18
CA TRP A 131 -4.44 0.29 7.49
C TRP A 131 -4.74 1.42 8.50
N THR A 132 -4.52 2.67 8.12
CA THR A 132 -4.95 3.86 8.86
C THR A 132 -5.32 5.00 7.91
N LYS A 133 -5.79 6.12 8.44
CA LYS A 133 -6.04 7.36 7.68
C LYS A 133 -5.09 8.44 8.19
N PHE A 134 -4.41 9.14 7.27
CA PHE A 134 -3.71 10.37 7.60
C PHE A 134 -4.58 11.56 7.18
N ASP A 135 -4.82 12.51 8.09
CA ASP A 135 -5.76 13.61 7.88
C ASP A 135 -5.15 14.79 7.12
N LYS A 136 -3.85 15.04 7.32
CA LYS A 136 -3.13 16.19 6.78
C LYS A 136 -2.03 15.87 5.77
N SER A 137 -1.17 14.93 6.14
CA SER A 137 0.11 14.66 5.50
C SER A 137 0.52 13.21 5.76
N GLU A 138 1.13 12.58 4.75
CA GLU A 138 1.83 11.31 4.89
C GLU A 138 3.28 11.59 5.34
N SER A 139 3.43 12.24 6.49
CA SER A 139 4.75 12.61 7.01
C SER A 139 5.49 11.41 7.60
N PRO A 140 6.82 11.43 7.70
CA PRO A 140 7.60 10.37 8.33
C PRO A 140 7.17 10.09 9.78
N THR A 141 6.72 11.11 10.51
CA THR A 141 6.18 10.95 11.86
C THR A 141 4.84 10.22 11.88
N CYS A 142 3.94 10.51 10.93
CA CYS A 142 2.68 9.76 10.75
C CYS A 142 2.96 8.27 10.48
N ILE A 143 3.89 7.98 9.55
CA ILE A 143 4.31 6.62 9.19
C ILE A 143 4.94 5.89 10.38
N LEU A 144 5.87 6.53 11.11
CA LEU A 144 6.53 5.92 12.27
C LEU A 144 5.56 5.63 13.42
N ASN A 145 4.64 6.54 13.72
CA ASN A 145 3.60 6.33 14.72
C ASN A 145 2.66 5.17 14.32
N PHE A 146 2.30 5.08 13.04
CA PHE A 146 1.49 3.99 12.51
C PHE A 146 2.22 2.64 12.61
N LEU A 147 3.47 2.54 12.16
CA LEU A 147 4.31 1.35 12.31
C LEU A 147 4.51 0.95 13.78
N GLN A 148 4.69 1.91 14.69
CA GLN A 148 4.80 1.65 16.13
C GLN A 148 3.48 1.15 16.73
N SER A 149 2.32 1.56 16.20
CA SER A 149 1.01 1.06 16.64
C SER A 149 0.75 -0.41 16.23
N ILE A 150 1.29 -0.83 15.07
CA ILE A 150 1.17 -2.21 14.58
C ILE A 150 2.25 -3.11 15.21
N PHE A 151 3.47 -2.58 15.37
CA PHE A 151 4.67 -3.31 15.80
C PHE A 151 5.28 -2.70 17.09
N PRO A 152 4.56 -2.75 18.22
CA PRO A 152 4.96 -2.07 19.46
C PRO A 152 6.21 -2.69 20.12
N THR A 153 6.45 -3.99 19.95
CA THR A 153 7.60 -4.69 20.56
C THR A 153 8.69 -5.03 19.56
N ALA A 154 9.93 -5.25 20.01
CA ALA A 154 11.05 -5.56 19.13
C ALA A 154 10.85 -6.86 18.31
N GLU A 155 10.19 -7.86 18.90
CA GLU A 155 9.92 -9.18 18.31
C GLU A 155 8.83 -9.13 17.24
N SER A 156 7.91 -8.17 17.38
CA SER A 156 6.83 -7.92 16.42
C SER A 156 7.31 -7.20 15.16
N ARG A 157 8.39 -6.40 15.25
CA ARG A 157 8.87 -5.58 14.14
C ARG A 157 9.33 -6.41 12.94
N PRO A 158 9.05 -5.95 11.71
CA PRO A 158 9.67 -6.53 10.52
C PRO A 158 11.17 -6.22 10.50
N GLY A 159 11.96 -7.09 9.87
CA GLY A 159 13.36 -6.81 9.56
C GLY A 159 13.50 -5.80 8.41
N TYR A 160 12.49 -5.73 7.52
CA TYR A 160 12.48 -4.83 6.37
C TYR A 160 11.11 -4.17 6.17
N VAL A 161 11.14 -2.87 5.88
CA VAL A 161 9.99 -2.07 5.47
C VAL A 161 10.31 -1.48 4.09
N CYS A 162 9.50 -1.83 3.08
CA CYS A 162 9.51 -1.17 1.79
C CYS A 162 8.44 -0.08 1.78
N ILE A 163 8.83 1.14 1.42
CA ILE A 163 7.99 2.34 1.35
C ILE A 163 8.72 3.35 0.47
N ASP A 164 8.03 4.12 -0.35
CA ASP A 164 8.68 5.05 -1.29
C ASP A 164 9.43 6.18 -0.57
N LYS A 165 8.92 6.60 0.59
CA LYS A 165 9.58 7.58 1.47
C LYS A 165 10.73 6.99 2.32
N ALA A 166 11.24 5.80 1.98
CA ALA A 166 12.26 5.08 2.75
C ALA A 166 13.45 5.97 3.12
N CYS A 167 14.05 6.70 2.17
CA CYS A 167 15.21 7.56 2.43
C CYS A 167 14.99 8.61 3.54
N ARG A 168 13.74 9.06 3.76
CA ARG A 168 13.37 10.06 4.78
C ARG A 168 13.03 9.39 6.11
N VAL A 169 12.29 8.29 6.07
CA VAL A 169 11.93 7.48 7.24
C VAL A 169 13.19 6.84 7.87
N LEU A 170 14.12 6.35 7.04
CA LEU A 170 15.38 5.72 7.45
C LEU A 170 16.29 6.61 8.30
N LYS A 171 16.16 7.96 8.23
CA LYS A 171 16.87 8.88 9.13
C LYS A 171 16.54 8.64 10.62
N TRP A 172 15.39 8.03 10.89
CA TRP A 172 14.85 7.78 12.23
C TRP A 172 14.70 6.28 12.56
N CYS A 173 14.94 5.40 11.58
CA CYS A 173 14.99 3.95 11.80
C CYS A 173 16.41 3.49 12.17
N ASN A 174 16.52 2.32 12.79
CA ASN A 174 17.82 1.69 13.01
C ASN A 174 18.43 1.30 11.65
N PRO A 175 19.62 1.79 11.26
CA PRO A 175 20.22 1.46 9.98
C PRO A 175 20.53 -0.04 9.89
N ALA A 176 20.40 -0.60 8.68
CA ALA A 176 20.76 -1.99 8.41
C ALA A 176 22.24 -2.26 8.74
N PRO A 177 22.62 -3.47 9.19
CA PRO A 177 24.00 -3.81 9.47
C PRO A 177 24.92 -3.57 8.26
N LEU A 178 25.89 -2.65 8.39
CA LEU A 178 26.87 -2.32 7.34
C LEU A 178 27.90 -3.43 7.07
N ASN A 179 27.79 -4.58 7.75
CA ASN A 179 28.67 -5.73 7.64
C ASN A 179 28.25 -6.74 6.55
N GLY A 180 27.26 -6.40 5.71
CA GLY A 180 26.78 -7.28 4.64
C GLY A 180 25.93 -8.47 5.10
N SER A 181 25.54 -8.55 6.38
CA SER A 181 24.66 -9.62 6.88
C SER A 181 23.18 -9.49 6.48
N ALA A 182 22.82 -8.40 5.80
CA ALA A 182 21.52 -8.20 5.20
C ALA A 182 21.35 -9.11 3.96
N PRO A 183 20.35 -10.01 3.87
CA PRO A 183 20.07 -10.77 2.66
C PRO A 183 19.86 -9.87 1.45
N ASN A 184 20.34 -10.32 0.29
CA ASN A 184 20.19 -9.60 -0.96
C ASN A 184 18.71 -9.63 -1.43
N LEU A 185 18.06 -8.46 -1.45
CA LEU A 185 16.67 -8.30 -1.91
C LEU A 185 16.54 -8.31 -3.44
N VAL A 186 17.64 -8.54 -4.17
CA VAL A 186 17.70 -8.60 -5.62
C VAL A 186 18.29 -9.94 -6.04
N GLN A 187 17.55 -10.70 -6.85
CA GLN A 187 18.01 -11.95 -7.46
C GLN A 187 18.42 -11.72 -8.92
N ILE A 188 19.37 -12.52 -9.38
CA ILE A 188 19.73 -12.59 -10.79
C ILE A 188 18.75 -13.54 -11.47
N ALA A 189 18.09 -13.07 -12.52
CA ALA A 189 17.22 -13.87 -13.37
C ALA A 189 17.60 -13.65 -14.85
N TYR A 190 17.10 -14.52 -15.72
CA TYR A 190 17.29 -14.39 -17.16
C TYR A 190 15.94 -14.12 -17.83
N ASP A 191 15.90 -13.15 -18.75
CA ASP A 191 14.71 -12.93 -19.56
C ASP A 191 14.54 -14.06 -20.61
N LYS A 192 13.40 -14.07 -21.29
CA LYS A 192 13.09 -15.01 -22.39
C LYS A 192 14.07 -14.97 -23.58
N ASN A 193 15.02 -14.03 -23.60
CA ASN A 193 16.06 -13.88 -24.60
C ASN A 193 17.45 -14.25 -24.05
N GLY A 194 17.53 -14.84 -22.85
CA GLY A 194 18.78 -15.19 -22.17
C GLY A 194 19.57 -14.00 -21.61
N ARG A 195 18.97 -12.80 -21.53
CA ARG A 195 19.64 -11.62 -20.98
C ARG A 195 19.53 -11.59 -19.46
N LEU A 196 20.66 -11.33 -18.81
CA LEU A 196 20.71 -11.13 -17.37
C LEU A 196 19.87 -9.90 -16.98
N CYS A 197 18.92 -10.12 -16.07
CA CYS A 197 18.10 -9.08 -15.47
C CYS A 197 18.14 -9.21 -13.94
N LEU A 198 18.10 -8.06 -13.27
CA LEU A 198 18.03 -7.99 -11.81
C LEU A 198 16.55 -7.88 -11.42
N GLN A 199 16.04 -8.87 -10.69
CA GLN A 199 14.65 -8.93 -10.25
C GLN A 199 14.56 -8.78 -8.73
N ARG A 200 13.46 -8.20 -8.23
CA ARG A 200 13.22 -8.08 -6.78
C ARG A 200 12.90 -9.48 -6.24
N ALA A 201 13.60 -9.92 -5.18
CA ALA A 201 13.42 -11.23 -4.56
C ALA A 201 12.03 -11.41 -3.90
N TYR A 202 11.37 -10.29 -3.59
CA TYR A 202 10.03 -10.22 -3.01
C TYR A 202 9.20 -9.17 -3.76
N ASN A 203 7.88 -9.39 -3.81
CA ASN A 203 6.96 -8.42 -4.37
C ASN A 203 6.83 -7.20 -3.45
N THR A 204 7.55 -6.14 -3.79
CA THR A 204 7.50 -4.82 -3.17
C THR A 204 6.33 -3.96 -3.66
N GLU A 205 5.61 -4.37 -4.71
CA GLU A 205 4.44 -3.64 -5.23
C GLU A 205 3.14 -4.10 -4.55
N ALA A 206 3.21 -4.88 -3.46
CA ALA A 206 2.04 -5.52 -2.85
C ALA A 206 0.99 -4.50 -2.37
N SER A 207 1.43 -3.38 -1.80
CA SER A 207 0.52 -2.30 -1.37
C SER A 207 0.03 -1.45 -2.54
N GLU A 208 0.85 -1.20 -3.58
CA GLU A 208 0.36 -0.49 -4.78
C GLU A 208 -0.69 -1.33 -5.54
N GLN A 209 -0.51 -2.65 -5.63
CA GLN A 209 -1.51 -3.57 -6.20
C GLN A 209 -2.83 -3.55 -5.43
N LEU A 210 -2.76 -3.48 -4.09
CA LEU A 210 -3.94 -3.30 -3.23
C LEU A 210 -4.59 -1.93 -3.48
N ASN A 211 -3.80 -0.87 -3.58
CA ASN A 211 -4.27 0.49 -3.82
C ASN A 211 -4.94 0.61 -5.20
N ALA A 212 -4.38 0.01 -6.25
CA ALA A 212 -5.00 -0.09 -7.56
C ALA A 212 -6.36 -0.82 -7.53
N TRP A 213 -6.49 -1.89 -6.73
CA TRP A 213 -7.77 -2.57 -6.51
C TRP A 213 -8.78 -1.71 -5.73
N LEU A 214 -8.33 -1.03 -4.68
CA LEU A 214 -9.15 -0.11 -3.87
C LEU A 214 -9.64 1.10 -4.66
N GLY A 215 -8.85 1.58 -5.63
CA GLY A 215 -9.22 2.66 -6.55
C GLY A 215 -10.52 2.39 -7.32
N GLY A 216 -10.88 1.11 -7.53
CA GLY A 216 -12.18 0.74 -8.11
C GLY A 216 -13.40 1.16 -7.28
N PHE A 217 -13.24 1.40 -5.98
CA PHE A 217 -14.32 1.79 -5.04
C PHE A 217 -14.33 3.30 -4.72
N GLU A 218 -13.35 4.05 -5.22
CA GLU A 218 -13.07 5.45 -4.85
C GLU A 218 -14.31 6.37 -4.96
N SER A 219 -15.13 6.18 -5.99
CA SER A 219 -16.34 6.96 -6.26
C SER A 219 -17.42 6.84 -5.17
N ILE A 220 -17.51 5.67 -4.53
CA ILE A 220 -18.46 5.39 -3.43
C ILE A 220 -17.84 5.83 -2.10
N LEU A 221 -16.57 5.46 -1.89
CA LEU A 221 -15.79 5.78 -0.69
C LEU A 221 -15.77 7.28 -0.38
N LYS A 222 -15.52 8.13 -1.39
CA LYS A 222 -15.50 9.60 -1.26
C LYS A 222 -16.80 10.23 -0.73
N GLN A 223 -17.93 9.54 -0.84
CA GLN A 223 -19.24 10.02 -0.39
C GLN A 223 -19.65 9.46 0.99
N MET A 224 -18.87 8.53 1.55
CA MET A 224 -19.21 7.91 2.82
C MET A 224 -18.96 8.84 4.02
N LYS A 225 -19.85 8.69 5.01
CA LYS A 225 -19.61 9.05 6.40
C LYS A 225 -18.40 8.27 6.95
N ILE A 226 -17.66 8.82 7.90
CA ILE A 226 -16.40 8.23 8.38
C ILE A 226 -16.64 6.85 8.97
N GLY A 227 -17.69 6.66 9.78
CA GLY A 227 -18.01 5.35 10.34
C GLY A 227 -18.36 4.30 9.28
N ASN A 228 -19.05 4.71 8.21
CA ASN A 228 -19.38 3.82 7.09
C ASN A 228 -18.15 3.48 6.25
N PHE A 229 -17.29 4.47 6.02
CA PHE A 229 -16.01 4.31 5.32
C PHE A 229 -15.12 3.30 6.05
N ASP A 230 -14.97 3.45 7.36
CA ASP A 230 -14.11 2.59 8.18
C ASP A 230 -14.62 1.15 8.20
N TRP A 231 -15.93 0.95 8.36
CA TRP A 231 -16.56 -0.37 8.31
C TRP A 231 -16.41 -1.03 6.92
N PHE A 232 -16.67 -0.28 5.85
CA PHE A 232 -16.56 -0.78 4.49
C PHE A 232 -15.12 -1.16 4.17
N LEU A 233 -14.17 -0.26 4.42
CA LEU A 233 -12.75 -0.47 4.14
C LEU A 233 -12.22 -1.67 4.93
N HIS A 234 -12.50 -1.77 6.23
CA HIS A 234 -12.12 -2.93 7.05
C HIS A 234 -12.67 -4.24 6.47
N THR A 235 -13.95 -4.25 6.06
CA THR A 235 -14.60 -5.44 5.47
C THR A 235 -13.97 -5.83 4.12
N MET A 236 -13.67 -4.84 3.27
CA MET A 236 -13.04 -5.09 1.96
C MET A 236 -11.60 -5.59 2.09
N MET A 237 -10.81 -5.01 3.01
CA MET A 237 -9.45 -5.47 3.32
C MET A 237 -9.45 -6.92 3.84
N PHE A 238 -10.37 -7.25 4.75
CA PHE A 238 -10.54 -8.61 5.25
C PHE A 238 -10.86 -9.59 4.11
N TYR A 239 -11.83 -9.24 3.25
CA TYR A 239 -12.23 -10.08 2.13
C TYR A 239 -11.10 -10.26 1.09
N HIS A 240 -10.34 -9.20 0.79
CA HIS A 240 -9.14 -9.26 -0.06
C HIS A 240 -8.11 -10.26 0.49
N THR A 241 -7.76 -10.14 1.78
CA THR A 241 -6.84 -11.08 2.44
C THR A 241 -7.32 -12.53 2.36
N GLN A 242 -8.62 -12.80 2.56
CA GLN A 242 -9.16 -14.16 2.39
C GLN A 242 -9.02 -14.66 0.95
N GLN A 243 -9.28 -13.82 -0.06
CA GLN A 243 -9.09 -14.19 -1.46
C GLN A 243 -7.61 -14.45 -1.81
N VAL A 244 -6.68 -13.67 -1.27
CA VAL A 244 -5.23 -13.85 -1.46
C VAL A 244 -4.78 -15.19 -0.87
N ILE A 245 -5.14 -15.48 0.38
CA ILE A 245 -4.81 -16.76 1.05
C ILE A 245 -5.43 -17.94 0.29
N ALA A 246 -6.67 -17.82 -0.19
CA ALA A 246 -7.31 -18.86 -0.98
C ALA A 246 -6.65 -19.08 -2.35
N LYS A 247 -6.10 -18.04 -2.98
CA LYS A 247 -5.31 -18.16 -4.22
C LYS A 247 -3.94 -18.81 -3.97
N GLN A 248 -3.27 -18.46 -2.87
CA GLN A 248 -2.01 -19.08 -2.45
C GLN A 248 -2.17 -20.59 -2.25
N LYS A 249 -3.15 -21.00 -1.42
CA LYS A 249 -3.47 -22.42 -1.18
C LYS A 249 -3.85 -23.22 -2.44
N LYS A 250 -4.36 -22.55 -3.48
CA LYS A 250 -4.60 -23.19 -4.79
C LYS A 250 -3.33 -23.36 -5.59
N LYS A 251 -2.42 -22.38 -5.57
CA LYS A 251 -1.11 -22.48 -6.21
C LYS A 251 -0.22 -23.54 -5.55
N GLU A 252 -0.16 -23.56 -4.23
CA GLU A 252 0.54 -24.58 -3.44
C GLU A 252 0.11 -25.99 -3.87
N LYS A 253 -1.19 -26.25 -3.94
CA LYS A 253 -1.72 -27.54 -4.43
C LYS A 253 -1.31 -27.89 -5.86
N VAL A 254 -1.28 -26.91 -6.78
CA VAL A 254 -0.86 -27.17 -8.16
C VAL A 254 0.64 -27.47 -8.22
N VAL A 255 1.47 -26.74 -7.48
CA VAL A 255 2.92 -27.01 -7.42
C VAL A 255 3.20 -28.39 -6.81
N ASN A 256 2.55 -28.73 -5.69
CA ASN A 256 2.67 -30.05 -5.08
C ASN A 256 2.24 -31.17 -6.05
N MET A 257 1.11 -31.03 -6.76
CA MET A 257 0.69 -32.02 -7.74
C MET A 257 1.69 -32.15 -8.91
N GLN A 258 2.29 -31.05 -9.36
CA GLN A 258 3.31 -31.10 -10.41
C GLN A 258 4.61 -31.73 -9.93
N GLN A 259 4.98 -31.56 -8.66
CA GLN A 259 6.13 -32.23 -8.05
C GLN A 259 5.86 -33.73 -7.83
N GLU A 260 4.64 -34.10 -7.42
CA GLU A 260 4.20 -35.50 -7.33
C GLU A 260 4.19 -36.16 -8.74
N GLU A 261 3.74 -35.46 -9.79
CA GLU A 261 3.81 -35.93 -11.18
C GLU A 261 5.26 -36.01 -11.73
N GLU A 262 6.15 -35.07 -11.39
CA GLU A 262 7.57 -35.09 -11.77
C GLU A 262 8.37 -36.19 -11.02
N GLU A 263 8.07 -36.44 -9.73
CA GLU A 263 8.65 -37.54 -8.94
C GLU A 263 8.16 -38.92 -9.45
N GLU A 264 6.88 -39.05 -9.83
CA GLU A 264 6.36 -40.29 -10.44
C GLU A 264 6.94 -40.56 -11.85
N GLU A 265 7.25 -39.54 -12.66
CA GLU A 265 7.93 -39.72 -13.96
C GLU A 265 9.45 -40.00 -13.83
N GLU A 266 10.13 -39.54 -12.75
CA GLU A 266 11.55 -39.88 -12.50
C GLU A 266 11.75 -41.31 -11.93
N ASP A 267 10.78 -41.86 -11.20
CA ASP A 267 10.84 -43.22 -10.62
C ASP A 267 10.55 -44.36 -11.64
N ASP A 268 9.97 -44.06 -12.81
CA ASP A 268 9.58 -45.05 -13.85
C ASP A 268 10.71 -45.39 -14.86
N ASP A 269 11.89 -44.75 -14.73
CA ASP A 269 13.01 -44.85 -15.71
C ASP A 269 14.10 -45.89 -15.33
N ASP A 270 13.92 -46.68 -14.26
CA ASP A 270 14.99 -47.48 -13.62
C ASP A 270 14.82 -49.03 -13.73
N ASP A 271 14.28 -49.55 -14.84
CA ASP A 271 14.03 -51.00 -15.03
C ASP A 271 14.23 -51.56 -16.48
N ASP A 272 15.48 -51.59 -17.00
CA ASP A 272 15.94 -52.63 -17.97
C ASP A 272 17.47 -52.86 -17.97
N GLU A 273 17.97 -53.79 -17.14
CA GLU A 273 19.33 -54.34 -17.25
C GLU A 273 19.49 -55.25 -18.49
N GLY A 274 19.58 -54.65 -19.68
CA GLY A 274 20.01 -55.32 -20.91
C GLY A 274 21.53 -55.58 -20.94
N PRO A 275 22.01 -56.80 -21.24
CA PRO A 275 23.41 -57.18 -20.99
C PRO A 275 24.42 -56.49 -21.91
N ALA A 276 25.53 -56.06 -21.31
CA ALA A 276 26.60 -55.31 -21.95
C ALA A 276 27.15 -55.95 -23.24
N ARG A 277 27.01 -55.24 -24.37
CA ARG A 277 27.67 -55.60 -25.64
C ARG A 277 29.07 -55.01 -25.72
N HIS A 278 30.03 -55.81 -25.26
CA HIS A 278 31.47 -55.57 -25.37
C HIS A 278 31.93 -55.55 -26.85
N TRP A 279 32.17 -54.37 -27.42
CA TRP A 279 32.78 -54.23 -28.75
C TRP A 279 34.30 -54.13 -28.64
N ASN A 280 34.98 -55.27 -28.64
CA ASN A 280 36.41 -55.33 -28.90
C ASN A 280 36.66 -55.04 -30.38
N LEU A 281 37.17 -53.85 -30.68
CA LEU A 281 37.87 -53.57 -31.93
C LEU A 281 39.31 -54.05 -31.81
N ASN A 282 39.61 -55.25 -32.31
CA ASN A 282 40.78 -55.45 -33.18
C ASN A 282 40.93 -56.86 -33.80
N ASP A 283 41.50 -56.83 -35.01
CA ASP A 283 42.36 -57.80 -35.67
C ASP A 283 41.81 -59.08 -36.37
N ASN A 284 42.18 -59.15 -37.66
CA ASN A 284 42.35 -60.32 -38.54
C ASN A 284 41.08 -61.06 -39.03
N ALA A 285 41.06 -61.69 -40.20
CA ALA A 285 41.84 -61.58 -41.45
C ALA A 285 41.08 -62.41 -42.55
N ASP A 286 41.68 -62.55 -43.74
CA ASP A 286 41.33 -63.52 -44.80
C ASP A 286 39.99 -63.28 -45.53
N GLU A 287 39.97 -62.85 -46.80
CA GLU A 287 40.33 -63.53 -48.06
C GLU A 287 39.32 -64.57 -48.60
N ILE A 288 38.65 -64.18 -49.70
CA ILE A 288 38.46 -64.92 -50.97
C ILE A 288 37.60 -66.22 -50.98
N VAL A 289 37.06 -66.52 -52.19
CA VAL A 289 36.13 -67.59 -52.63
C VAL A 289 34.65 -67.19 -52.50
N ASP A 290 33.92 -66.93 -53.59
CA ASP A 290 34.28 -66.93 -55.03
C ASP A 290 33.53 -65.81 -55.79
#